data_AF-A0AAJ1R6T9-F1
#
_entry.id   AF-A0AAJ1R6T9-F1
#
_cell.length_a   1.000
_cell.length_b   1.000
_cell.length_c   1.000
_cell.angle_alpha   90.00
_cell.angle_beta   90.00
_cell.angle_gamma   90.00
#
_symmetry.space_group_name_H-M   'P 1'
#
loop_
_entity.id
_entity.type
_entity.pdbx_description
1 polymer ?
#
loop_
_entity_poly.entity_id
_entity_poly.type
_entity_poly.pdbx_seq_one_letter_code
_entity_poly.pdbx_strand_id
1 'polypeptide(L)' 'MSKLIYPYQNTINERFDFIDKWLPTRYTGSVNIILKKSRDPDYIRKVKNRKVNDEDVIDALYKVSLFNKVQVEN' A
#
# COMPACT_ATOMS: atom_id res chain seq x y z
N MET A 1 15.21 -7.63 -29.52
CA MET A 1 14.06 -6.78 -29.11
C MET A 1 14.10 -6.64 -27.60
N SER A 2 14.79 -5.61 -27.10
CA SER A 2 14.86 -5.33 -25.66
C SER A 2 13.52 -4.73 -25.24
N LYS A 3 12.79 -5.44 -24.37
CA LYS A 3 11.57 -4.91 -23.74
C LYS A 3 11.95 -3.64 -22.99
N LEU A 4 11.44 -2.50 -23.44
CA LEU A 4 11.41 -1.27 -22.65
C LEU A 4 10.52 -1.54 -21.44
N ILE A 5 11.12 -2.00 -20.35
CA ILE A 5 10.45 -2.10 -19.06
C ILE A 5 10.28 -0.66 -18.60
N TYR A 6 9.05 -0.16 -18.67
CA TYR A 6 8.70 1.18 -18.27
C TYR A 6 9.15 1.43 -16.83
N PRO A 7 9.90 2.51 -16.53
CA PRO A 7 10.38 2.82 -15.17
C PRO A 7 9.24 2.99 -14.16
N TYR A 8 8.02 3.23 -14.64
CA TYR A 8 6.80 3.37 -13.84
C TYR A 8 6.29 2.05 -13.23
N GLN A 9 6.59 0.88 -13.83
CA GLN A 9 6.19 -0.40 -13.25
C GLN A 9 7.11 -0.85 -12.11
N ASN A 10 8.39 -0.46 -12.14
CA ASN A 10 9.32 -0.73 -11.04
C ASN A 10 8.90 0.02 -9.77
N THR A 11 8.49 1.28 -9.88
CA THR A 11 8.11 2.10 -8.72
C THR A 11 6.84 1.62 -8.02
N ILE A 12 5.85 1.08 -8.75
CA ILE A 12 4.64 0.50 -8.15
C ILE A 12 4.95 -0.80 -7.42
N ASN A 13 5.74 -1.69 -8.02
CA ASN A 13 6.13 -2.94 -7.37
C ASN A 13 6.98 -2.69 -6.11
N GLU A 14 7.94 -1.78 -6.18
CA GLU A 14 8.74 -1.36 -5.02
C GLU A 14 7.87 -0.78 -3.89
N ARG A 15 6.84 0.02 -4.24
CA ARG A 15 5.86 0.50 -3.27
C ARG A 15 5.09 -0.63 -2.60
N PHE A 16 4.62 -1.61 -3.38
CA PHE A 16 3.92 -2.76 -2.81
C PHE A 16 4.84 -3.64 -1.96
N ASP A 17 6.10 -3.82 -2.35
CA ASP A 17 7.07 -4.57 -1.55
C ASP A 17 7.36 -3.87 -0.21
N PHE A 18 7.46 -2.52 -0.24
CA PHE A 18 7.56 -1.73 0.98
C PHE A 18 6.31 -1.87 1.86
N ILE A 19 5.12 -1.78 1.27
CA ILE A 19 3.86 -2.01 1.96
C ILE A 19 3.86 -3.40 2.58
N ASP A 20 4.12 -4.46 1.83
CA ASP A 20 4.09 -5.83 2.35
C ASP A 20 5.09 -6.06 3.49
N LYS A 21 6.23 -5.39 3.46
CA LYS A 21 7.24 -5.48 4.53
C LYS A 21 6.86 -4.75 5.81
N TRP A 22 6.23 -3.57 5.69
CA TRP A 22 6.03 -2.66 6.82
C TRP A 22 4.57 -2.45 7.21
N LEU A 23 3.62 -3.02 6.49
CA LEU A 23 2.20 -2.90 6.82
C LEU A 23 1.89 -3.72 8.08
N PRO A 24 1.29 -3.12 9.12
CA PRO A 24 0.95 -3.80 10.36
C PRO A 24 -0.18 -4.81 10.14
N THR A 25 -0.30 -5.84 10.98
CA THR A 25 -1.37 -6.87 10.85
C THR A 25 -2.78 -6.28 10.86
N ARG A 26 -3.01 -5.19 11.61
CA ARG A 26 -4.30 -4.47 11.72
C ARG A 26 -4.25 -3.12 11.00
N TYR A 27 -4.08 -3.15 9.69
CA TYR A 27 -3.92 -1.94 8.88
C TYR A 27 -5.22 -1.33 8.34
N THR A 28 -6.28 -2.12 8.16
CA THR A 28 -7.52 -1.67 7.48
C THR A 28 -8.20 -0.50 8.20
N GLY A 29 -8.16 -0.46 9.52
CA GLY A 29 -8.67 0.65 10.32
C GLY A 29 -7.88 1.94 10.07
N SER A 30 -6.54 1.87 10.14
CA SER A 30 -5.66 3.01 9.86
C SER A 30 -5.79 3.51 8.43
N VAL A 31 -5.94 2.61 7.46
CA VAL A 31 -6.19 2.97 6.05
C VAL A 31 -7.50 3.77 5.92
N ASN A 32 -8.58 3.33 6.56
CA ASN A 32 -9.85 4.06 6.55
C ASN A 32 -9.76 5.44 7.22
N ILE A 33 -8.95 5.57 8.28
CA ILE A 33 -8.68 6.87 8.91
C ILE A 33 -7.97 7.82 7.94
N ILE A 34 -6.94 7.33 7.22
CA ILE A 34 -6.18 8.13 6.25
C ILE A 34 -7.03 8.51 5.03
N LEU A 35 -7.81 7.57 4.51
CA LEU A 35 -8.73 7.79 3.39
C LEU A 35 -9.85 8.79 3.71
N LYS A 36 -10.12 9.05 5.00
CA LYS A 36 -11.29 9.83 5.47
C LYS A 36 -12.62 9.32 4.91
N LYS A 37 -12.64 8.06 4.45
CA LYS A 37 -13.79 7.36 3.88
C LYS A 37 -13.74 5.94 4.40
N SER A 38 -14.89 5.42 4.81
CA SER A 38 -15.02 4.02 5.17
C SER A 38 -15.08 3.18 3.89
N ARG A 39 -13.93 2.61 3.50
CA ARG A 39 -13.91 1.54 2.50
C ARG A 39 -14.03 0.19 3.20
N ASP A 40 -14.60 -0.76 2.47
CA ASP A 40 -14.71 -2.13 2.93
C ASP A 40 -13.29 -2.70 3.20
N PRO A 41 -13.02 -3.24 4.40
CA PRO A 41 -11.76 -3.93 4.71
C PRO A 41 -11.39 -4.98 3.67
N ASP A 42 -12.36 -5.70 3.09
CA ASP A 42 -12.14 -6.70 2.06
C ASP A 42 -11.71 -6.07 0.73
N TYR A 43 -12.23 -4.88 0.43
CA TYR A 43 -11.76 -4.10 -0.72
C TYR A 43 -10.29 -3.68 -0.52
N ILE A 44 -9.93 -3.20 0.67
CA ILE A 44 -8.54 -2.80 0.97
C ILE A 44 -7.59 -4.01 0.84
N ARG A 45 -7.99 -5.18 1.37
CA ARG A 45 -7.24 -6.44 1.21
C ARG A 45 -7.12 -6.84 -0.26
N LYS A 46 -8.20 -6.65 -1.04
CA LYS A 46 -8.20 -6.93 -2.48
C LYS A 46 -7.23 -6.01 -3.23
N VAL A 47 -7.17 -4.72 -2.90
CA VAL A 47 -6.22 -3.77 -3.51
C VAL A 47 -4.79 -4.21 -3.26
N LYS A 48 -4.45 -4.55 -2.02
CA LYS A 48 -3.13 -5.09 -1.65
C LYS A 48 -2.81 -6.37 -2.42
N ASN A 49 -3.65 -7.40 -2.27
CA ASN A 49 -3.34 -8.75 -2.76
C ASN A 49 -3.38 -8.87 -4.28
N ARG A 50 -4.28 -8.12 -4.94
CA ARG A 50 -4.42 -8.15 -6.41
C ARG A 50 -3.70 -7.00 -7.08
N LYS A 51 -2.95 -6.18 -6.34
CA LYS A 51 -2.28 -4.96 -6.83
C LYS A 51 -3.23 -4.12 -7.70
N VAL A 52 -4.47 -3.94 -7.23
CA VAL A 52 -5.47 -3.15 -7.96
C VAL A 52 -4.99 -1.71 -8.00
N ASN A 53 -5.06 -1.09 -9.17
CA ASN A 53 -4.58 0.27 -9.36
C ASN A 53 -5.60 1.28 -8.80
N ASP A 54 -5.65 1.37 -7.48
CA ASP A 54 -6.43 2.36 -6.73
C ASP A 54 -5.46 3.26 -5.96
N GLU A 55 -5.11 4.39 -6.55
CA GLU A 55 -4.08 5.28 -6.03
C GLU A 55 -4.38 5.77 -4.61
N ASP A 56 -5.65 6.06 -4.29
CA ASP A 56 -6.06 6.50 -2.96
C ASP A 56 -5.76 5.43 -1.90
N VAL A 57 -6.13 4.18 -2.19
CA VAL A 57 -5.92 3.06 -1.26
C VAL A 57 -4.43 2.69 -1.17
N ILE A 58 -3.71 2.73 -2.29
CA ILE A 58 -2.27 2.46 -2.32
C ILE A 58 -1.51 3.52 -1.51
N ASP A 59 -1.84 4.81 -1.69
CA ASP A 59 -1.21 5.91 -0.94
C ASP A 59 -1.52 5.80 0.56
N ALA A 60 -2.75 5.45 0.92
CA ALA A 60 -3.11 5.20 2.30
C ALA A 60 -2.36 4.00 2.90
N LEU A 61 -2.26 2.88 2.18
CA LEU A 61 -1.48 1.70 2.59
C LEU A 61 0.00 2.06 2.79
N TYR A 62 0.57 2.83 1.87
CA TYR A 62 1.95 3.28 1.94
C TYR A 62 2.19 4.18 3.16
N LYS A 63 1.31 5.15 3.42
CA LYS A 63 1.38 6.00 4.61
C LYS A 63 1.29 5.19 5.91
N VAL A 64 0.36 4.25 6.02
CA VAL A 64 0.26 3.36 7.20
C VAL A 64 1.57 2.58 7.40
N SER A 65 2.16 2.09 6.32
CA SER A 65 3.41 1.34 6.35
C SER A 65 4.59 2.22 6.79
N LEU A 66 4.65 3.48 6.35
CA LEU A 66 5.62 4.47 6.83
C LEU A 66 5.48 4.74 8.32
N PHE A 67 4.25 4.96 8.81
CA PHE A 67 4.00 5.17 10.24
C PHE A 67 4.45 3.97 11.06
N ASN A 68 4.10 2.76 10.64
CA ASN A 68 4.48 1.54 11.34
C ASN A 68 6.01 1.34 11.34
N LYS A 69 6.69 1.58 10.21
CA LYS A 69 8.16 1.54 10.14
C LYS A 69 8.80 2.46 11.17
N VAL A 70 8.36 3.72 11.22
CA VAL A 70 8.88 4.72 12.18
C VAL A 70 8.63 4.28 13.63
N GLN A 71 7.49 3.62 13.92
CA GLN A 71 7.21 3.11 15.26
C GLN A 71 8.00 1.86 15.64
N VAL A 72 8.41 1.04 14.68
CA VAL A 72 9.20 -0.17 14.93
C VAL A 72 10.70 0.15 15.02
N GLU A 73 11.16 1.19 14.33
CA GLU A 73 12.57 1.61 14.34
C GLU A 73 12.93 2.58 15.49
N ASN A 74 11.94 3.16 16.18
CA ASN A 74 12.12 3.97 17.40
C ASN A 74 11.94 3.13 18.67
#